data_AF-A0A9W4WC71-F1
#
_entry.id   AF-A0A9W4WC71-F1
#
_cell.length_a   1.000
_cell.length_b   1.000
_cell.length_c   1.000
_cell.angle_alpha   90.00
_cell.angle_beta   90.00
_cell.angle_gamma   90.00
#
_symmetry.space_group_name_H-M   'P 1'
#
loop_
_entity.id
_entity.type
_entity.pdbx_description
1 polymer ?
#
loop_
_entity_poly.entity_id
_entity_poly.type
_entity_poly.pdbx_seq_one_letter_code
_entity_poly.pdbx_strand_id
1 'polypeptide(L)' 'MGERLTARQRGELYSLIQRPGLWTGCGPGRRDADLEFYLAKGLVRWLGEDKGYEITPAGRRAVLGRGASNDAR' A
#
# COMPACT_ATOMS: atom_id res chain seq x y z
N MET A 1 -0.15 -0.76 19.35
CA MET A 1 0.21 -1.92 18.51
C MET A 1 0.34 -1.45 17.07
N GLY A 2 1.52 -1.57 16.45
CA GLY A 2 1.67 -1.32 15.02
C GLY A 2 1.31 -2.60 14.27
N GLU A 3 0.11 -2.69 13.71
CA GLU A 3 -0.27 -3.82 12.86
C GLU A 3 0.70 -3.94 11.69
N ARG A 4 1.23 -5.14 11.50
CA ARG A 4 2.21 -5.44 10.47
C ARG A 4 1.47 -5.79 9.18
N LEU A 5 1.92 -5.24 8.05
CA LEU A 5 1.37 -5.58 6.73
C LEU A 5 1.37 -7.09 6.51
N THR A 6 0.23 -7.62 6.05
CA THR A 6 0.14 -9.02 5.61
C THR A 6 0.99 -9.25 4.36
N ALA A 7 1.29 -10.52 4.04
CA ALA A 7 2.04 -10.86 2.83
C ALA A 7 1.35 -10.34 1.55
N ARG A 8 0.01 -10.44 1.50
CA ARG A 8 -0.81 -9.92 0.41
C ARG A 8 -0.68 -8.40 0.29
N GLN A 9 -0.89 -7.69 1.39
CA GLN A 9 -0.82 -6.23 1.40
C GLN A 9 0.56 -5.70 1.01
N ARG A 10 1.62 -6.39 1.44
CA ARG A 10 2.99 -6.09 1.01
C ARG A 10 3.18 -6.28 -0.50
N GLY A 11 2.64 -7.37 -1.07
CA GLY A 11 2.70 -7.63 -2.51
C GLY A 11 1.92 -6.61 -3.35
N GLU A 12 0.75 -6.19 -2.86
CA GLU A 12 -0.06 -5.12 -3.47
C GLU A 12 0.68 -3.78 -3.48
N LEU A 13 1.22 -3.35 -2.32
CA LEU A 13 2.01 -2.13 -2.23
C LEU A 13 3.32 -2.22 -3.03
N TYR A 14 3.96 -3.40 -3.11
CA TYR A 14 5.12 -3.61 -3.97
C TYR A 14 4.76 -3.47 -5.46
N SER A 15 3.60 -3.97 -5.88
CA SER A 15 3.10 -3.80 -7.24
C SER A 15 2.87 -2.32 -7.57
N LEU A 16 2.42 -1.52 -6.59
CA LEU A 16 2.28 -0.07 -6.73
C LEU A 16 3.62 0.67 -6.91
N ILE A 17 4.73 0.14 -6.34
CA ILE A 17 6.08 0.67 -6.60
C ILE A 17 6.46 0.48 -8.07
N GLN A 18 6.15 -0.70 -8.63
CA GLN A 18 6.51 -1.07 -10.00
C GLN A 18 5.59 -0.43 -11.03
N ARG A 19 4.32 -0.20 -10.67
CA ARG A 19 3.27 0.33 -11.56
C ARG A 19 2.56 1.48 -10.84
N PRO A 20 3.04 2.73 -10.99
CA PRO A 20 2.35 3.90 -10.49
C PRO A 20 0.94 4.01 -11.09
N GLY A 21 -0.04 4.42 -10.29
CA GLY A 21 -1.42 4.57 -10.73
C GLY A 21 -2.20 3.26 -10.84
N LEU A 22 -1.84 2.22 -10.09
CA LEU A 22 -2.77 1.11 -9.87
C LEU A 22 -4.04 1.58 -9.16
N TRP A 23 -5.09 0.77 -9.32
CA TRP A 23 -6.42 1.01 -8.75
C TRP A 23 -7.08 2.31 -9.26
N THR A 24 -6.89 2.63 -10.54
CA THR A 24 -7.75 3.60 -11.24
C THR A 24 -9.21 3.17 -11.15
N GLY A 25 -10.13 4.13 -11.05
CA GLY A 25 -11.56 3.85 -10.84
C GLY A 25 -11.92 3.38 -9.41
N CYS A 26 -10.93 3.12 -8.53
CA CYS A 26 -11.15 2.70 -7.15
C CYS A 26 -10.92 3.86 -6.18
N GLY A 27 -11.82 4.86 -6.21
CA GLY A 27 -11.73 6.01 -5.30
C GLY A 27 -11.88 5.66 -3.81
N PRO A 28 -11.44 6.56 -2.91
CA PRO A 28 -11.64 6.40 -1.46
C PRO A 28 -13.13 6.17 -1.13
N GLY A 29 -13.42 5.25 -0.21
CA GLY A 29 -14.80 4.95 0.22
C GLY A 29 -15.56 3.95 -0.66
N ARG A 30 -14.93 3.37 -1.70
CA ARG A 30 -15.55 2.30 -2.52
C ARG A 30 -15.52 0.89 -1.87
N ARG A 31 -15.43 0.80 -0.53
CA ARG A 31 -15.45 -0.44 0.27
C ARG A 31 -14.26 -1.39 0.07
N ASP A 32 -13.13 -0.90 -0.40
CA ASP A 32 -11.89 -1.67 -0.36
C ASP A 32 -11.18 -1.39 0.97
N ALA A 33 -11.28 -2.35 1.89
CA ALA A 33 -10.75 -2.21 3.24
C ALA A 33 -9.21 -2.08 3.25
N ASP A 34 -8.51 -2.67 2.28
CA ASP A 34 -7.05 -2.57 2.18
C ASP A 34 -6.64 -1.18 1.68
N LEU A 35 -7.34 -0.63 0.68
CA LEU A 35 -7.10 0.76 0.23
C LEU A 35 -7.38 1.78 1.34
N GLU A 36 -8.48 1.62 2.07
CA GLU A 36 -8.80 2.48 3.22
C GLU A 36 -7.72 2.37 4.30
N PHE A 37 -7.26 1.15 4.58
CA PHE A 37 -6.15 0.93 5.50
C PHE A 37 -4.86 1.62 5.02
N TYR A 38 -4.48 1.49 3.75
CA TYR A 38 -3.26 2.13 3.22
C TYR A 38 -3.33 3.66 3.28
N LEU A 39 -4.49 4.23 2.97
CA LEU A 39 -4.75 5.67 3.09
C LEU A 39 -4.67 6.13 4.55
N ALA A 40 -5.35 5.44 5.46
CA ALA A 40 -5.36 5.78 6.89
C ALA A 40 -3.96 5.67 7.53
N LYS A 41 -3.12 4.74 7.04
CA LYS A 41 -1.72 4.59 7.48
C LYS A 41 -0.74 5.51 6.73
N GLY A 42 -1.20 6.30 5.77
CA GLY A 42 -0.35 7.18 4.96
C GLY A 42 0.67 6.44 4.09
N LEU A 43 0.40 5.18 3.73
CA LEU A 43 1.28 4.35 2.90
C LEU A 43 1.12 4.67 1.41
N VAL A 44 -0.06 5.15 1.03
CA VAL A 44 -0.38 5.61 -0.33
C VAL A 44 -1.05 6.98 -0.27
N ARG A 45 -1.02 7.73 -1.38
CA ARG A 45 -1.89 8.89 -1.59
C ARG A 45 -2.80 8.64 -2.79
N TRP A 46 -4.01 9.17 -2.70
CA TRP A 46 -4.94 9.21 -3.82
C TRP A 46 -4.57 10.34 -4.78
N LEU A 47 -4.50 10.05 -6.08
CA LEU A 47 -4.18 11.04 -7.12
C LEU A 47 -5.38 11.45 -7.98
N GLY A 48 -6.54 10.80 -7.80
CA GLY A 48 -7.75 10.99 -8.61
C GLY A 48 -8.15 9.74 -9.38
N GLU A 49 -9.38 9.70 -9.88
CA GLU A 49 -9.99 8.48 -10.44
C GLU A 49 -9.22 7.94 -11.65
N ASP A 50 -8.71 8.85 -12.49
CA ASP A 50 -7.92 8.53 -13.69
C ASP A 50 -6.46 8.19 -13.40
N LYS A 51 -5.98 8.53 -12.19
CA LYS A 51 -4.57 8.41 -11.80
C LYS A 51 -4.33 7.36 -10.72
N GLY A 52 -5.39 6.85 -10.08
CA GLY A 52 -5.28 5.83 -9.05
C GLY A 52 -4.52 6.33 -7.83
N TYR A 53 -3.64 5.48 -7.31
CA TYR A 53 -2.83 5.76 -6.13
C TYR A 53 -1.34 5.85 -6.45
N GLU A 54 -0.61 6.52 -5.57
CA GLU A 54 0.84 6.53 -5.56
C GLU A 54 1.36 6.13 -4.19
N ILE A 55 2.42 5.32 -4.17
CA ILE A 55 3.08 4.93 -2.93
C ILE A 55 3.88 6.09 -2.31
N THR A 56 3.68 6.33 -1.01
CA THR A 56 4.42 7.36 -0.27
C THR A 56 5.81 6.87 0.13
N PRO A 57 6.72 7.75 0.59
CA PRO A 57 7.98 7.32 1.21
C PRO A 57 7.78 6.38 2.41
N ALA A 58 6.70 6.57 3.19
CA ALA A 58 6.35 5.67 4.29
C ALA A 58 5.92 4.30 3.79
N GLY A 59 5.09 4.25 2.73
CA GLY A 59 4.72 3.00 2.05
C GLY A 59 5.93 2.25 1.52
N ARG A 60 6.85 2.95 0.86
CA ARG A 60 8.12 2.37 0.37
C ARG A 60 8.94 1.77 1.51
N ARG A 61 9.06 2.45 2.65
CA ARG A 61 9.75 1.89 3.83
C ARG A 61 9.00 0.72 4.48
N ALA A 62 7.67 0.72 4.48
CA ALA A 62 6.89 -0.38 5.03
C ALA A 62 7.03 -1.67 4.20
N VAL A 63 7.25 -1.53 2.89
CA VAL A 63 7.45 -2.65 1.97
C VAL A 63 8.92 -3.06 1.90
N LEU A 64 9.85 -2.10 1.74
CA LEU A 64 11.28 -2.34 1.49
C LEU A 64 12.14 -2.31 2.77
N GLY A 65 11.71 -1.58 3.79
CA GLY A 65 12.56 -1.14 4.91
C GLY A 65 12.66 -2.09 6.10
N ARG A 66 11.86 -3.18 6.19
CA ARG A 66 12.07 -4.27 7.17
C ARG A 66 11.24 -5.51 6.81
N GLY A 67 11.65 -6.15 5.71
CA GLY A 67 11.36 -7.55 5.36
C GLY A 67 12.53 -8.51 5.65
N ALA A 68 13.55 -8.10 6.42
CA ALA A 68 14.65 -8.96 6.88
C ALA A 68 14.30 -9.85 8.09
N SER A 69 13.01 -10.08 8.37
CA SER A 69 12.61 -10.94 9.50
C SER A 69 11.30 -11.65 9.17
N ASN A 70 11.39 -12.68 8.35
CA ASN A 70 10.47 -13.81 8.42
C ASN A 70 11.15 -15.18 8.23
N ASP A 71 12.46 -15.26 8.47
CA ASP A 71 13.21 -16.52 8.59
C ASP A 71 13.93 -16.53 9.95
N ALA A 72 13.16 -16.84 10.98
CA ALA A 72 13.68 -17.28 12.26
C ALA A 72 12.70 -18.31 12.82
N ARG A 73 12.58 -19.46 12.14
CA ARG A 73 12.28 -20.73 12.79
C ARG A 73 12.59 -21.93 11.91
#